data_AF-A0A7L2RVY1-F1
#
_entry.id   AF-A0A7L2RVY1-F1
#
_cell.length_a   1.000
_cell.length_b   1.000
_cell.length_c   1.000
_cell.angle_alpha   90.00
_cell.angle_beta   90.00
_cell.angle_gamma   90.00
#
_symmetry.space_group_name_H-M   'P 1'
#
loop_
_entity.id
_entity.type
_entity.pdbx_description
1 polymer ?
#
loop_
_entity_poly.entity_id
_entity_poly.type
_entity_poly.pdbx_seq_one_letter_code
_entity_poly.pdbx_strand_id
1 'polypeptide(L)'
;APMYYRGAQAAIVVYDITNQETFARAKTWVKELQRQASPSIVIALAGNKADLASKRMVEYEEAQAYADDNSLLFMETSAKTAMNVNDLFLAIGE
;
A
#
# COMPACT_ATOMS: atom_id res chain seq x y z
N ALA A 1 15.52 6.89 -0.07
CA ALA A 1 15.44 8.22 -0.74
C ALA A 1 15.08 9.27 0.31
N PRO A 2 15.99 10.18 0.72
CA PRO A 2 15.82 10.90 1.99
C PRO A 2 14.84 12.09 1.99
N MET A 3 14.41 12.60 0.82
CA MET A 3 13.75 13.91 0.75
C MET A 3 12.21 13.89 0.79
N TYR A 4 11.55 12.75 0.53
CA TYR A 4 10.09 12.70 0.31
C TYR A 4 9.23 12.45 1.56
N TYR A 5 9.84 12.03 2.67
CA TYR A 5 9.11 11.66 3.90
C TYR A 5 9.06 12.78 4.94
N ARG A 6 9.86 13.83 4.76
CA ARG A 6 10.02 14.88 5.77
C ARG A 6 8.78 15.78 5.78
N GLY A 7 7.98 15.66 6.84
CA GLY A 7 6.74 16.41 7.01
C GLY A 7 5.50 15.74 6.39
N ALA A 8 5.63 14.54 5.82
CA ALA A 8 4.48 13.78 5.34
C ALA A 8 3.65 13.27 6.52
N GLN A 9 2.33 13.47 6.45
CA GLN A 9 1.36 12.95 7.42
C GLN A 9 0.87 11.55 7.04
N ALA A 10 0.97 11.19 5.75
CA ALA A 10 0.63 9.87 5.27
C ALA A 10 1.54 9.44 4.10
N ALA A 11 1.65 8.14 3.90
CA ALA A 11 2.34 7.52 2.77
C ALA A 11 1.52 6.35 2.21
N ILE A 12 1.37 6.31 0.88
CA ILE A 12 0.73 5.18 0.18
C ILE A 12 1.82 4.38 -0.52
N VAL A 13 1.99 3.12 -0.13
CA VAL A 13 2.88 2.15 -0.77
C VAL A 13 2.05 1.31 -1.73
N VAL A 14 2.34 1.38 -3.01
CA VAL A 14 1.56 0.69 -4.05
C VAL A 14 2.36 -0.49 -4.61
N TYR A 15 1.70 -1.64 -4.77
CA TYR A 15 2.23 -2.78 -5.54
C TYR A 15 1.22 -3.21 -6.61
N ASP A 16 1.65 -4.11 -7.50
CA ASP A 16 0.82 -4.69 -8.56
C ASP A 16 0.43 -6.11 -8.16
N ILE A 17 -0.88 -6.41 -8.07
CA ILE A 17 -1.37 -7.73 -7.66
C ILE A 17 -0.96 -8.86 -8.62
N THR A 18 -0.56 -8.52 -9.84
CA THR A 18 -0.09 -9.46 -10.87
C THR A 18 1.43 -9.66 -10.85
N ASN A 19 2.15 -9.03 -9.91
CA ASN A 19 3.61 -9.09 -9.84
C ASN A 19 4.12 -9.20 -8.38
N GLN A 20 4.50 -10.41 -7.99
CA GLN A 20 5.00 -10.74 -6.65
C GLN A 20 6.28 -9.98 -6.27
N GLU A 21 7.14 -9.63 -7.23
CA GLU A 21 8.35 -8.84 -6.96
C GLU A 21 8.01 -7.42 -6.49
N THR A 22 6.94 -6.83 -7.03
CA THR A 22 6.50 -5.49 -6.60
C THR A 22 5.98 -5.52 -5.16
N PHE A 23 5.33 -6.61 -4.74
CA PHE A 23 4.91 -6.80 -3.36
C PHE A 23 6.11 -6.95 -2.43
N ALA A 24 7.12 -7.73 -2.81
CA ALA A 24 8.37 -7.84 -2.04
C ALA A 24 9.06 -6.48 -1.87
N ARG A 25 9.09 -5.65 -2.92
CA ARG A 25 9.63 -4.28 -2.85
C ARG A 25 8.78 -3.36 -1.97
N ALA A 26 7.45 -3.49 -2.02
CA ALA A 26 6.55 -2.74 -1.14
C ALA A 26 6.82 -3.04 0.34
N LYS A 27 7.05 -4.30 0.72
CA LYS A 27 7.45 -4.67 2.09
C LYS A 27 8.74 -3.97 2.54
N THR A 28 9.70 -3.80 1.63
CA THR A 28 10.94 -3.05 1.91
C THR A 28 10.66 -1.56 2.11
N TRP A 29 9.79 -0.96 1.30
CA TRP A 29 9.39 0.45 1.45
C TRP A 29 8.66 0.72 2.76
N VAL A 30 7.73 -0.17 3.16
CA VAL A 30 7.05 -0.07 4.46
C VAL A 30 8.06 -0.05 5.60
N LYS A 31 9.05 -0.95 5.58
CA LYS A 31 10.12 -0.97 6.59
C LYS A 31 10.97 0.30 6.59
N GLU A 32 11.28 0.87 5.41
CA GLU A 32 12.02 2.14 5.32
C GLU A 32 11.20 3.29 5.92
N LEU A 33 9.91 3.38 5.60
CA LEU A 33 8.98 4.38 6.12
C LEU A 33 8.87 4.30 7.65
N GLN A 34 8.62 3.11 8.19
CA GLN A 34 8.55 2.90 9.65
C GLN A 34 9.84 3.30 10.38
N ARG A 35 10.99 3.25 9.71
CA ARG A 35 12.29 3.55 10.31
C ARG A 35 12.70 5.03 10.19
N GLN A 36 12.27 5.71 9.13
CA GLN A 36 12.73 7.06 8.79
C GLN A 36 11.66 8.16 8.92
N ALA A 37 10.38 7.81 8.85
CA ALA A 37 9.30 8.78 8.90
C ALA A 37 8.91 9.15 10.34
N SER A 38 8.00 10.11 10.47
CA SER A 38 7.42 10.47 11.78
C SER A 38 6.72 9.24 12.40
N PRO A 39 6.81 9.03 13.72
CA PRO A 39 6.05 7.98 14.41
C PRO A 39 4.53 8.07 14.22
N SER A 40 4.03 9.26 13.84
CA SER A 40 2.61 9.54 13.62
C SER A 40 2.19 9.43 12.16
N ILE A 41 3.05 8.96 11.25
CA ILE A 41 2.69 8.83 9.83
C ILE A 41 1.68 7.70 9.65
N VAL A 42 0.61 7.95 8.91
CA VAL A 42 -0.32 6.91 8.47
C VAL A 42 0.27 6.23 7.23
N ILE A 43 0.44 4.90 7.26
CA ILE A 43 0.94 4.14 6.12
C ILE A 43 -0.20 3.29 5.56
N ALA A 44 -0.46 3.45 4.27
CA ALA A 44 -1.42 2.63 3.54
C ALA A 44 -0.71 1.78 2.49
N LEU A 45 -1.07 0.51 2.40
CA LEU A 45 -0.67 -0.42 1.35
C LEU A 45 -1.79 -0.54 0.33
N ALA A 46 -1.47 -0.37 -0.95
CA ALA A 46 -2.44 -0.47 -2.04
C ALA A 46 -2.04 -1.57 -3.04
N GLY A 47 -2.87 -2.61 -3.14
CA GLY A 47 -2.74 -3.63 -4.19
C GLY A 47 -3.42 -3.16 -5.47
N ASN A 48 -2.67 -2.55 -6.39
CA ASN A 48 -3.23 -1.98 -7.62
C ASN A 48 -3.39 -3.02 -8.74
N LYS A 49 -4.17 -2.64 -9.77
CA LYS A 49 -4.57 -3.48 -10.92
C LYS A 49 -5.53 -4.61 -10.55
N ALA A 50 -6.42 -4.36 -9.59
CA ALA A 50 -7.48 -5.30 -9.22
C ALA A 50 -8.38 -5.72 -10.41
N ASP A 51 -8.46 -4.91 -11.47
CA ASP A 51 -9.12 -5.27 -12.73
C ASP A 51 -8.47 -6.46 -13.47
N LEU A 52 -7.26 -6.85 -13.08
CA LEU A 52 -6.52 -8.00 -13.62
C LEU A 52 -6.48 -9.19 -12.66
N ALA A 53 -7.47 -9.34 -11.76
CA ALA A 53 -7.53 -10.41 -10.77
C ALA A 53 -7.37 -11.84 -11.34
N SER A 54 -7.71 -12.07 -12.62
CA SER A 54 -7.47 -13.37 -13.28
C SER A 54 -5.99 -13.71 -13.50
N LYS A 55 -5.08 -12.74 -13.37
CA LYS A 55 -3.63 -12.88 -13.46
C LYS A 55 -2.96 -12.65 -12.10
N ARG A 56 -3.70 -12.80 -11.01
CA ARG A 56 -3.23 -12.57 -9.65
C ARG A 56 -2.03 -13.48 -9.34
N MET A 57 -1.02 -12.87 -8.74
CA MET A 57 0.19 -13.52 -8.24
C MET A 57 0.41 -13.25 -6.74
N VAL A 58 -0.38 -12.34 -6.16
CA VAL A 58 -0.37 -12.00 -4.72
C VAL A 58 -1.79 -12.15 -4.22
N GLU A 59 -2.01 -13.08 -3.30
CA GLU A 59 -3.32 -13.32 -2.72
C GLU A 59 -3.76 -12.16 -1.83
N TYR A 60 -5.06 -11.88 -1.82
CA TYR A 60 -5.62 -10.80 -1.02
C TYR A 60 -5.32 -11.03 0.46
N GLU A 61 -5.50 -12.27 0.93
CA GLU A 61 -5.27 -12.68 2.30
C GLU A 61 -3.80 -12.56 2.71
N GLU A 62 -2.85 -12.81 1.80
CA GLU A 62 -1.42 -12.62 2.05
C GLU A 62 -1.11 -11.14 2.31
N ALA A 63 -1.67 -10.26 1.48
CA ALA A 63 -1.46 -8.83 1.59
C ALA A 63 -2.18 -8.21 2.79
N GLN A 64 -3.41 -8.66 3.08
CA GLN A 64 -4.19 -8.25 4.25
C GLN A 64 -3.48 -8.66 5.53
N ALA A 65 -3.05 -9.92 5.66
CA ALA A 65 -2.34 -10.38 6.85
C ALA A 65 -1.04 -9.58 7.07
N TYR A 66 -0.29 -9.30 6.00
CA TYR A 66 0.89 -8.45 6.08
C TYR A 66 0.55 -7.02 6.54
N ALA A 67 -0.54 -6.43 6.05
CA ALA A 67 -0.98 -5.11 6.47
C ALA A 67 -1.37 -5.07 7.96
N ASP A 68 -2.15 -6.06 8.41
CA ASP A 68 -2.58 -6.17 9.81
C ASP A 68 -1.37 -6.31 10.75
N ASP A 69 -0.44 -7.22 10.42
CA ASP A 69 0.80 -7.46 11.19
C ASP A 69 1.69 -6.21 11.31
N ASN A 70 1.59 -5.30 10.33
CA ASN A 70 2.39 -4.07 10.28
C ASN A 70 1.57 -2.82 10.61
N SER A 71 0.31 -2.98 11.03
CA SER A 71 -0.63 -1.89 11.36
C SER A 71 -0.76 -0.86 10.22
N LEU A 72 -0.93 -1.36 8.99
CA LEU A 72 -1.11 -0.55 7.78
C LEU A 72 -2.60 -0.50 7.42
N LEU A 73 -3.04 0.61 6.83
CA LEU A 73 -4.29 0.60 6.06
C LEU A 73 -4.08 -0.25 4.81
N PHE A 74 -5.07 -1.02 4.37
CA PHE A 74 -4.95 -1.82 3.15
C PHE A 74 -6.23 -1.79 2.31
N MET A 75 -6.05 -1.58 1.01
CA MET A 75 -7.10 -1.78 0.01
C MET A 75 -6.49 -2.31 -1.30
N GLU A 76 -7.23 -3.16 -1.99
CA GLU A 76 -6.98 -3.37 -3.42
C GLU A 76 -7.65 -2.26 -4.22
N THR A 77 -6.95 -1.77 -5.24
CA THR A 77 -7.39 -0.66 -6.08
C THR A 77 -7.26 -1.00 -7.56
N SER A 78 -8.02 -0.29 -8.39
CA SER A 78 -7.74 -0.23 -9.81
C SER A 78 -7.80 1.21 -10.28
N ALA A 79 -6.64 1.76 -10.60
CA ALA A 79 -6.56 3.08 -11.24
C ALA A 79 -7.29 3.12 -12.60
N LYS A 80 -7.49 1.96 -13.25
CA LYS A 80 -8.18 1.85 -14.53
C LYS A 80 -9.69 1.96 -14.39
N THR A 81 -10.27 1.34 -13.37
CA THR A 81 -11.73 1.33 -13.14
C THR A 81 -12.17 2.32 -12.06
N ALA A 82 -11.23 3.04 -11.44
CA ALA A 82 -11.42 3.89 -10.28
C ALA A 82 -11.85 3.14 -8.99
N MET A 83 -11.81 1.80 -8.99
CA MET A 83 -12.15 0.98 -7.82
C MET A 83 -11.25 1.33 -6.63
N ASN A 84 -11.87 1.68 -5.50
CA ASN A 84 -11.27 1.96 -4.20
C ASN A 84 -10.19 3.06 -4.19
N VAL A 85 -10.02 3.80 -5.28
CA VAL A 85 -9.03 4.89 -5.34
C VAL A 85 -9.43 6.00 -4.39
N ASN A 86 -10.67 6.48 -4.48
CA ASN A 86 -11.17 7.54 -3.60
C ASN A 86 -11.29 7.08 -2.15
N ASP A 87 -11.79 5.86 -1.94
CA ASP A 87 -11.97 5.30 -0.59
C ASP A 87 -10.63 5.18 0.16
N LEU A 88 -9.55 4.84 -0.55
CA LEU A 88 -8.21 4.81 0.02
C LEU A 88 -7.75 6.19 0.51
N PHE A 89 -7.98 7.25 -0.27
CA PHE A 89 -7.62 8.60 0.14
C PHE A 89 -8.51 9.12 1.28
N LEU A 90 -9.80 8.78 1.27
CA LEU A 90 -10.73 9.14 2.35
C LEU A 90 -10.33 8.45 3.66
N ALA A 91 -10.00 7.15 3.63
CA ALA A 91 -9.57 6.40 4.81
C ALA A 91 -8.27 6.92 5.45
N ILE A 92 -7.42 7.61 4.69
CA ILE A 92 -6.22 8.28 5.22
C ILE A 92 -6.56 9.61 5.91
N GLY A 93 -7.63 10.27 5.47
CA GLY A 93 -8.05 11.59 5.95
C GLY A 93 -9.02 11.57 7.14
N GLU A 94 -9.50 10.39 7.53
CA GLU A 94 -10.29 10.15 8.76
C GLU A 94 -9.39 10.00 9.99
#